data_AF-A0A2V7DCE5-F1
#
_entry.id   AF-A0A2V7DCE5-F1
#
_cell.length_a   1.000
_cell.length_b   1.000
_cell.length_c   1.000
_cell.angle_alpha   90.00
_cell.angle_beta   90.00
_cell.angle_gamma   90.00
#
_symmetry.space_group_name_H-M   'P 1'
#
loop_
_entity.id
_entity.type
_entity.pdbx_description
1 polymer ?
#
loop_
_entity_poly.entity_id
_entity_poly.type
_entity_poly.pdbx_seq_one_letter_code
_entity_poly.pdbx_strand_id
1 'polypeptide(L)'
;MAASTLWLWLLVTMIAGCGFVIRDKGSDISFSGISLVYTDWIAPAERNWLKDSYECSRDAQEAVPFYLCRIFGQNQRLAERCLVTRGYVKR
;
A
#
# COMPACT_ATOMS: atom_id res chain seq x y z
N MET A 1 -9.60 -29.50 39.41
CA MET A 1 -10.33 -29.19 38.16
C MET A 1 -10.17 -27.70 37.87
N ALA A 2 -9.06 -27.28 37.25
CA ALA A 2 -8.83 -25.86 36.92
C ALA A 2 -7.69 -25.67 35.89
N ALA A 3 -7.59 -26.56 34.90
CA ALA A 3 -6.52 -26.52 33.90
C ALA A 3 -7.06 -26.51 32.45
N SER A 4 -8.36 -26.26 32.27
CA SER A 4 -9.04 -26.46 30.99
C SER A 4 -9.47 -25.16 30.30
N THR A 5 -9.42 -24.02 30.98
CA THR A 5 -9.93 -22.74 30.43
C THR A 5 -8.84 -21.88 29.78
N LEU A 6 -7.57 -22.03 30.14
CA LEU A 6 -6.47 -21.24 29.60
C LEU A 6 -6.06 -21.64 28.16
N TRP A 7 -6.30 -22.90 27.79
CA TRP A 7 -5.96 -23.40 26.45
C TRP A 7 -6.97 -22.97 25.37
N LEU A 8 -8.23 -22.71 25.74
CA LEU A 8 -9.26 -22.29 24.79
C LEU A 8 -9.02 -20.88 24.23
N TRP A 9 -8.37 -19.99 24.99
CA TRP A 9 -8.09 -18.61 24.54
C TRP A 9 -6.96 -18.52 23.50
N LEU A 10 -6.01 -19.46 23.51
CA LEU A 10 -4.92 -19.50 22.53
C LEU A 10 -5.40 -19.89 21.11
N LEU A 11 -6.51 -20.64 21.01
CA LEU A 11 -7.08 -21.04 19.72
C LEU A 11 -7.81 -19.89 19.01
N VAL A 12 -8.41 -18.95 19.76
CA VAL A 12 -9.15 -17.82 19.17
C VAL A 12 -8.22 -16.85 18.45
N THR A 13 -6.99 -16.66 18.93
CA THR A 13 -6.01 -15.77 18.29
C THR A 13 -5.43 -16.30 16.97
N MET A 14 -5.58 -17.60 16.68
CA MET A 14 -5.07 -18.21 15.44
C MET A 14 -6.03 -18.06 14.26
N ILE A 15 -7.33 -17.86 14.49
CA ILE A 15 -8.33 -17.81 13.41
C ILE A 15 -8.44 -16.39 12.81
N ALA A 16 -7.98 -15.36 13.53
CA ALA A 16 -7.89 -13.99 13.02
C ALA A 16 -6.66 -13.72 12.13
N GLY A 17 -5.89 -14.77 11.78
CA GLY A 17 -4.67 -14.68 10.97
C GLY A 17 -4.79 -15.19 9.53
N CYS A 18 -5.90 -15.83 9.16
CA CYS A 18 -6.11 -16.36 7.81
C CYS A 18 -6.90 -15.35 6.97
N GLY A 19 -6.25 -14.25 6.60
CA GLY A 19 -6.75 -13.35 5.56
C GLY A 19 -6.86 -14.11 4.24
N PHE A 20 -8.08 -14.45 3.83
CA PHE A 20 -8.31 -15.04 2.51
C PHE A 20 -7.92 -14.03 1.44
N VAL A 21 -6.92 -14.38 0.64
CA VAL A 21 -6.49 -13.62 -0.53
C VAL A 21 -7.52 -13.86 -1.64
N ILE A 22 -8.53 -12.99 -1.71
CA ILE A 22 -9.42 -12.92 -2.88
C ILE A 22 -8.58 -12.29 -4.00
N ARG A 23 -8.08 -13.14 -4.91
CA ARG A 23 -7.41 -12.70 -6.14
C ARG A 23 -8.48 -12.38 -7.18
N ASP A 24 -9.04 -11.18 -7.11
CA ASP A 24 -9.82 -10.65 -8.23
C ASP A 24 -8.87 -10.23 -9.36
N LYS A 25 -9.09 -10.86 -10.52
CA LYS A 25 -8.43 -10.49 -11.79
C LYS A 25 -9.06 -9.19 -12.30
N GLY A 26 -8.66 -8.07 -11.74
CA GLY A 26 -9.04 -6.75 -12.27
C GLY A 26 -9.01 -5.69 -11.18
N SER A 27 -8.20 -4.65 -11.40
CA SER A 27 -8.00 -3.48 -10.54
C SER A 27 -6.95 -3.65 -9.43
N ASP A 28 -5.77 -3.10 -9.73
CA ASP A 28 -4.84 -2.46 -8.80
C ASP A 28 -4.58 -3.16 -7.46
N ILE A 29 -3.69 -4.15 -7.49
CA ILE A 29 -3.14 -4.77 -6.29
C ILE A 29 -2.20 -3.75 -5.62
N SER A 30 -2.76 -2.92 -4.72
CA SER A 30 -2.03 -2.01 -3.84
C SER A 30 -1.38 -2.78 -2.66
N PHE A 31 -0.35 -3.57 -2.96
CA PHE A 31 0.35 -4.40 -1.96
C PHE A 31 1.09 -3.57 -0.89
N SER A 32 1.32 -2.27 -1.13
CA SER A 32 2.06 -1.35 -0.24
C SER A 32 1.22 -0.20 0.33
N GLY A 33 -0.11 -0.24 0.14
CA GLY A 33 -1.00 0.85 0.53
C GLY A 33 -0.83 2.13 -0.33
N ILE A 34 -0.15 2.02 -1.47
CA ILE A 34 -0.02 3.06 -2.49
C ILE A 34 -0.89 2.67 -3.68
N SER A 35 -1.75 3.58 -4.13
CA SER A 35 -2.57 3.47 -5.32
C SER A 35 -2.33 4.70 -6.19
N LEU A 36 -1.57 4.52 -7.27
CA LEU A 36 -1.32 5.55 -8.28
C LEU A 36 -1.97 5.10 -9.59
N VAL A 37 -3.05 5.77 -10.00
CA VAL A 37 -3.80 5.42 -11.21
C VAL A 37 -3.48 6.43 -12.31
N TYR A 38 -3.00 5.97 -13.46
CA TYR A 38 -2.59 6.85 -14.57
C TYR A 38 -3.66 7.88 -14.97
N THR A 39 -4.93 7.48 -14.97
CA THR A 39 -6.06 8.34 -15.39
C THR A 39 -6.29 9.54 -14.47
N ASP A 40 -5.81 9.49 -13.24
CA ASP A 40 -5.97 10.54 -12.23
C ASP A 40 -4.88 11.61 -12.37
N TRP A 41 -3.91 11.41 -13.25
CA TRP A 41 -2.75 12.29 -13.42
C TRP A 41 -2.58 12.75 -14.87
N ILE A 42 -2.17 13.99 -15.02
CA ILE A 42 -1.76 14.59 -16.28
C ILE A 42 -0.24 14.54 -16.32
N ALA A 43 0.30 13.73 -17.22
CA ALA A 43 1.74 13.55 -17.40
C ALA A 43 2.34 14.70 -18.23
N PRO A 44 3.51 15.25 -17.85
CA PRO A 44 4.23 16.20 -18.68
C PRO A 44 4.89 15.50 -19.89
N ALA A 45 5.09 16.24 -20.99
CA ALA A 45 5.38 15.69 -22.32
C ALA A 45 6.64 14.81 -22.42
N GLU A 46 7.65 15.06 -21.57
CA GLU A 46 8.94 14.35 -21.60
C GLU A 46 9.05 13.21 -20.57
N ARG A 47 7.98 12.91 -19.83
CA ARG A 47 7.99 11.96 -18.71
C ARG A 47 7.31 10.64 -19.04
N ASN A 48 7.76 9.58 -18.37
CA ASN A 48 7.23 8.24 -18.53
C ASN A 48 6.53 7.81 -17.24
N TRP A 49 5.19 7.75 -17.29
CA TRP A 49 4.36 7.37 -16.15
C TRP A 49 4.80 6.05 -15.50
N LEU A 50 5.07 5.01 -16.29
CA LEU A 50 5.40 3.68 -15.76
C LEU A 50 6.68 3.73 -14.91
N LYS A 51 7.70 4.44 -15.42
CA LYS A 51 8.97 4.61 -14.70
C LYS A 51 8.79 5.49 -13.46
N ASP A 52 8.12 6.64 -13.62
CA ASP A 52 8.01 7.63 -12.56
C ASP A 52 7.12 7.15 -11.41
N SER A 53 5.99 6.53 -11.71
CA SER A 53 5.09 5.94 -10.70
C SER A 53 5.77 4.82 -9.91
N TYR A 54 6.57 3.98 -10.59
CA TYR A 54 7.34 2.93 -9.93
C TYR A 54 8.40 3.50 -8.99
N GLU A 55 9.23 4.45 -9.47
CA GLU A 55 10.27 5.07 -8.65
C GLU A 55 9.67 5.81 -7.46
N CYS A 56 8.62 6.61 -7.66
CA CYS A 56 7.95 7.31 -6.57
C CYS A 56 7.29 6.36 -5.55
N SER A 57 6.74 5.24 -6.01
CA SER A 57 6.17 4.23 -5.11
C SER A 57 7.23 3.49 -4.31
N ARG A 58 8.39 3.20 -4.91
CA ARG A 58 9.53 2.58 -4.24
C ARG A 58 10.09 3.53 -3.18
N ASP A 59 10.38 4.78 -3.56
CA ASP A 59 10.97 5.77 -2.65
C ASP A 59 10.04 6.06 -1.47
N ALA A 60 8.72 6.11 -1.70
CA ALA A 60 7.73 6.25 -0.63
C ALA A 60 7.71 5.06 0.35
N GLN A 61 7.97 3.85 -0.13
CA GLN A 61 8.08 2.65 0.71
C GLN A 61 9.40 2.62 1.49
N GLU A 62 10.50 3.04 0.88
CA GLU A 62 11.80 3.13 1.56
C GLU A 62 11.82 4.20 2.65
N ALA A 63 11.07 5.29 2.44
CA ALA A 63 10.99 6.40 3.39
C ALA A 63 10.18 6.08 4.65
N VAL A 64 9.29 5.08 4.62
CA VAL A 64 8.44 4.73 5.76
C VAL A 64 8.84 3.38 6.32
N PRO A 65 9.28 3.32 7.60
CA PRO A 65 9.61 2.06 8.24
C PRO A 65 8.45 1.06 8.19
N PHE A 66 8.75 -0.22 7.98
CA PHE A 66 7.76 -1.30 7.81
C PHE A 66 6.70 -1.36 8.92
N TYR A 67 7.06 -0.98 10.16
CA TYR A 67 6.14 -0.94 11.30
C TYR A 67 5.13 0.23 11.25
N LEU A 68 5.42 1.29 10.47
CA LEU A 68 4.53 2.42 10.21
C LEU A 68 3.78 2.29 8.87
N CYS A 69 4.09 1.30 8.03
CA CYS A 69 3.35 1.02 6.80
C CYS A 69 1.85 0.78 7.03
N ARG A 70 1.46 0.42 8.27
CA ARG A 70 0.05 0.26 8.65
C ARG A 70 -0.70 1.60 8.73
N ILE A 71 0.00 2.73 8.81
CA ILE A 71 -0.59 4.06 8.69
C ILE A 71 -0.88 4.30 7.21
N PHE A 72 -2.01 3.73 6.76
CA PHE A 72 -2.54 3.92 5.42
C PHE A 72 -2.57 5.42 5.09
N GLY A 73 -1.96 5.79 3.96
CA GLY A 73 -1.97 7.16 3.45
C GLY A 73 -0.65 7.93 3.57
N GLN A 74 0.27 7.56 4.46
CA GLN A 74 1.58 8.25 4.51
C GLN A 74 2.42 7.93 3.27
N ASN A 75 2.50 6.65 2.91
CA ASN A 75 3.15 6.18 1.68
C ASN A 75 2.49 6.78 0.45
N GLN A 76 1.15 6.79 0.42
CA GLN A 76 0.38 7.43 -0.65
C GLN A 76 0.78 8.90 -0.81
N ARG A 77 0.76 9.67 0.28
CA ARG A 77 1.07 11.10 0.23
C ARG A 77 2.50 11.39 -0.21
N LEU A 78 3.45 10.53 0.16
CA LEU A 78 4.84 10.63 -0.29
C LEU A 78 4.98 10.33 -1.79
N ALA A 79 4.33 9.27 -2.26
CA ALA A 79 4.33 8.90 -3.67
C ALA A 79 3.67 9.98 -4.54
N GLU A 80 2.54 10.52 -4.11
CA GLU A 80 1.86 11.63 -4.78
C GLU A 80 2.72 12.90 -4.82
N ARG A 81 3.39 13.24 -3.70
CA ARG A 81 4.32 14.38 -3.67
C ARG A 81 5.49 14.20 -4.64
N CYS A 82 6.03 13.00 -4.75
CA CYS A 82 7.08 12.69 -5.71
C CYS A 82 6.62 12.88 -7.17
N LEU A 83 5.37 12.51 -7.49
CA LEU A 83 4.80 12.80 -8.81
C LEU A 83 4.63 14.30 -9.06
N VAL A 84 4.12 15.04 -8.07
CA VAL A 84 3.96 16.50 -8.17
C VAL A 84 5.31 17.19 -8.39
N THR A 85 6.38 16.78 -7.72
CA THR A 85 7.72 17.36 -7.94
C THR A 85 8.30 17.03 -9.31
N ARG A 86 7.87 15.92 -9.93
CA ARG A 86 8.20 15.56 -11.33
C ARG A 86 7.34 16.30 -12.37
N GLY A 87 6.38 17.11 -11.93
CA GLY A 87 5.52 17.93 -12.80
C GLY A 87 4.21 17.26 -13.19
N TYR A 88 3.84 16.14 -12.55
CA TYR A 88 2.51 15.55 -12.74
C TYR A 88 1.45 16.39 -12.01
N VAL A 89 0.32 16.60 -12.68
CA VAL A 89 -0.81 17.34 -12.10
C VAL A 89 -1.96 16.37 -11.88
N LYS A 90 -2.54 16.38 -10.68
CA LYS A 90 -3.73 15.57 -10.38
C LYS A 90 -4.94 16.19 -11.10
N ARG A 91 -5.73 15.37 -11.77
CA ARG A 91 -6.95 15.79 -12.50
C ARG A 91 -8.05 16.22 -11.54
#